data_AF-A0A1X6N263-F1
#
_entry.id   AF-A0A1X6N263-F1
#
_cell.length_a   1.000
_cell.length_b   1.000
_cell.length_c   1.000
_cell.angle_alpha   90.00
_cell.angle_beta   90.00
_cell.angle_gamma   90.00
#
_symmetry.space_group_name_H-M   'P 1'
#
loop_
_entity.id
_entity.type
_entity.pdbx_description
1 polymer ?
#
loop_
_entity_poly.entity_id
_entity_poly.type
_entity_poly.pdbx_seq_one_letter_code
_entity_poly.pdbx_strand_id
1 'polypeptide(L)'
;MASTHAAIATEHLSMMDLHRRLGHIAPRAVCDLVAKGFVTGVKLVHSDEPEVCEACIHAKSTRKPVPKERQGERAAEFGEEVHSDIWGPARI
;
A
#
# COMPACT_ATOMS: atom_id res chain seq x y z
N MET A 1 -4.69 -40.66 -29.39
CA MET A 1 -4.37 -39.21 -29.44
C MET A 1 -3.47 -38.89 -28.27
N ALA A 2 -2.18 -38.68 -28.53
CA ALA A 2 -1.21 -38.36 -27.48
C ALA A 2 -1.47 -36.93 -27.00
N SER A 3 -1.87 -36.79 -25.74
CA SER A 3 -2.06 -35.49 -25.08
C SER A 3 -0.69 -34.90 -24.78
N THR A 4 -0.25 -33.95 -25.59
CA THR A 4 0.93 -33.13 -25.32
C THR A 4 0.68 -32.28 -24.07
N HIS A 5 1.12 -32.78 -22.92
CA HIS A 5 1.27 -31.94 -21.74
C HIS A 5 2.47 -31.04 -22.00
N ALA A 6 2.21 -29.78 -22.35
CA ALA A 6 3.24 -28.75 -22.27
C ALA A 6 3.77 -28.77 -20.83
N ALA A 7 5.06 -29.00 -20.65
CA ALA A 7 5.70 -28.89 -19.35
C ALA A 7 5.44 -27.47 -18.86
N ILE A 8 4.56 -27.32 -17.86
CA ILE A 8 4.34 -26.03 -17.21
C ILE A 8 5.66 -25.71 -16.52
N ALA A 9 6.45 -24.83 -17.11
CA ALA A 9 7.66 -24.35 -16.49
C ALA A 9 7.29 -23.66 -15.19
N THR A 10 7.76 -24.22 -14.07
CA THR A 10 7.56 -23.60 -12.76
C THR A 10 8.35 -22.31 -12.71
N GLU A 11 7.65 -21.18 -12.65
CA GLU A 11 8.27 -19.87 -12.53
C GLU A 11 8.73 -19.64 -11.08
N HIS A 12 9.98 -19.21 -10.91
CA HIS A 12 10.52 -18.86 -9.61
C HIS A 12 10.32 -17.36 -9.39
N LEU A 13 9.42 -17.01 -8.47
CA LEU A 13 9.05 -15.62 -8.21
C LEU A 13 9.22 -15.29 -6.74
N SER A 14 9.61 -14.05 -6.45
CA SER A 14 9.51 -13.57 -5.08
C SER A 14 8.05 -13.38 -4.69
N MET A 15 7.79 -13.35 -3.38
CA MET A 15 6.49 -12.95 -2.86
C MET A 15 6.10 -11.56 -3.38
N MET A 16 7.06 -10.62 -3.48
CA MET A 16 6.81 -9.26 -3.94
C MET A 16 6.47 -9.17 -5.43
N ASP A 17 6.98 -10.07 -6.26
CA ASP A 17 6.57 -10.17 -7.67
C ASP A 17 5.11 -10.58 -7.79
N LEU A 18 4.72 -11.61 -7.04
CA LEU A 18 3.34 -12.07 -7.07
C LEU A 18 2.39 -11.07 -6.41
N HIS A 19 2.83 -10.35 -5.38
CA HIS A 19 2.13 -9.20 -4.81
C HIS A 19 1.80 -8.17 -5.90
N ARG A 20 2.76 -7.78 -6.74
CA ARG A 20 2.54 -6.82 -7.84
C ARG A 20 1.66 -7.41 -8.94
N ARG A 21 1.92 -8.65 -9.38
CA ARG A 21 1.15 -9.33 -10.45
C ARG A 21 -0.31 -9.57 -10.10
N LEU A 22 -0.61 -9.82 -8.82
CA LEU A 22 -1.97 -10.04 -8.32
C LEU A 22 -2.66 -8.74 -7.89
N GLY A 23 -2.16 -7.58 -8.30
CA GLY A 23 -2.83 -6.29 -8.04
C GLY A 23 -2.66 -5.79 -6.61
N HIS A 24 -1.46 -5.95 -6.05
CA HIS A 24 -1.08 -5.43 -4.74
C HIS A 24 -1.88 -6.00 -3.56
N ILE A 25 -2.28 -7.28 -3.64
CA ILE A 25 -2.88 -8.02 -2.51
C ILE A 25 -1.89 -8.14 -1.35
N ALA A 26 -2.36 -8.43 -0.14
CA ALA A 26 -1.45 -8.54 1.00
C ALA A 26 -0.34 -9.59 0.77
N PRO A 27 0.94 -9.30 1.09
CA PRO A 27 2.04 -10.28 1.09
C PRO A 27 1.69 -11.63 1.71
N ARG A 28 1.00 -11.61 2.85
CA ARG A 28 0.53 -12.84 3.51
C ARG A 28 -0.46 -13.62 2.65
N ALA A 29 -1.37 -12.94 1.96
CA ALA A 29 -2.34 -13.59 1.08
C ALA A 29 -1.65 -14.26 -0.11
N VAL A 30 -0.57 -13.68 -0.65
CA VAL A 30 0.29 -14.33 -1.66
C VAL A 30 0.82 -15.66 -1.14
N CYS A 31 1.42 -15.67 0.05
CA CYS A 31 1.96 -16.88 0.66
C CYS A 31 0.87 -17.94 0.88
N ASP A 32 -0.28 -17.53 1.40
CA ASP A 32 -1.42 -18.43 1.65
C ASP A 32 -1.98 -19.02 0.35
N LEU A 33 -2.08 -18.23 -0.72
CA LEU A 33 -2.59 -18.69 -2.02
C LEU A 33 -1.67 -19.71 -2.68
N VAL A 34 -0.35 -19.50 -2.60
CA VAL A 34 0.64 -20.46 -3.11
C VAL A 34 0.65 -21.73 -2.25
N ALA A 35 0.68 -21.59 -0.92
CA ALA A 35 0.71 -22.73 0.00
C ALA A 35 -0.53 -23.63 -0.11
N LYS A 36 -1.70 -23.05 -0.38
CA LYS A 36 -2.96 -23.78 -0.59
C LYS A 36 -3.13 -24.32 -2.03
N GLY A 37 -2.19 -24.04 -2.93
CA GLY A 37 -2.23 -24.50 -4.32
C GLY A 37 -3.22 -23.77 -5.22
N PHE A 38 -3.72 -22.58 -4.81
CA PHE A 38 -4.60 -21.75 -5.64
C PHE A 38 -3.85 -21.04 -6.77
N VAL A 39 -2.56 -20.78 -6.56
CA VAL A 39 -1.64 -20.34 -7.61
C VAL A 39 -0.80 -21.54 -8.03
N THR A 40 -0.93 -21.95 -9.29
CA THR A 40 -0.19 -23.09 -9.87
C THR A 40 0.94 -22.59 -10.78
N GLY A 41 1.95 -23.43 -10.99
CA GLY A 41 3.08 -23.09 -11.87
C GLY A 41 4.06 -22.06 -11.30
N VAL A 42 3.96 -21.72 -10.01
CA VAL A 42 4.84 -20.76 -9.33
C VAL A 42 5.48 -21.41 -8.11
N LYS A 43 6.78 -21.18 -7.92
CA LYS A 43 7.50 -21.49 -6.68
C LYS A 43 8.02 -20.20 -6.08
N LEU A 44 7.61 -19.92 -4.84
CA LEU A 44 8.10 -18.76 -4.10
C LEU A 44 9.58 -18.97 -3.75
N VAL A 45 10.40 -17.98 -4.11
CA VAL A 45 11.81 -17.89 -3.70
C VAL A 45 11.96 -16.80 -2.64
N HIS A 46 12.93 -17.00 -1.75
CA HIS A 46 13.30 -15.94 -0.81
C HIS A 46 13.94 -14.79 -1.59
N SER A 47 13.59 -13.56 -1.23
CA SER A 47 14.19 -12.35 -1.76
C SER A 47 14.78 -11.56 -0.60
N ASP A 48 15.97 -11.02 -0.81
CA ASP A 48 16.61 -10.10 0.13
C ASP A 48 16.05 -8.67 0.00
N GLU A 49 15.15 -8.43 -0.97
CA GLU A 49 14.52 -7.13 -1.13
C GLU A 49 13.61 -6.79 0.07
N PRO A 50 13.59 -5.53 0.50
CA PRO A 50 12.63 -5.07 1.50
C PRO A 50 11.21 -5.38 1.07
N GLU A 51 10.37 -5.88 1.99
CA GLU A 51 8.92 -6.07 1.78
C GLU A 51 8.16 -4.72 1.76
N VAL A 52 8.75 -3.70 1.12
CA VAL A 52 8.21 -2.34 1.04
C VAL A 52 7.71 -2.11 -0.38
N CYS A 53 6.45 -1.71 -0.47
CA CYS A 53 5.80 -1.37 -1.74
C CYS A 53 5.27 0.06 -1.66
N GLU A 54 5.93 0.99 -2.36
CA GLU A 54 5.56 2.41 -2.38
C GLU A 54 4.11 2.63 -2.85
N ALA A 55 3.69 1.90 -3.88
CA ALA A 55 2.31 1.94 -4.36
C ALA A 55 1.30 1.56 -3.27
N CYS A 56 1.61 0.53 -2.47
CA CYS A 56 0.77 0.17 -1.32
C CYS A 56 0.79 1.22 -0.22
N ILE A 57 1.94 1.84 0.06
CA ILE A 57 2.03 2.90 1.06
C ILE A 57 1.13 4.07 0.63
N HIS A 58 1.25 4.54 -0.61
CA HIS A 58 0.42 5.65 -1.08
C HIS A 58 -1.07 5.30 -1.15
N ALA A 59 -1.42 4.08 -1.53
CA ALA A 59 -2.81 3.67 -1.67
C ALA A 59 -3.49 3.26 -0.35
N LYS A 60 -2.76 2.68 0.60
CA LYS A 60 -3.30 2.06 1.83
C LYS A 60 -2.91 2.75 3.11
N SER A 61 -2.00 3.75 3.07
CA SER A 61 -1.64 4.52 4.25
C SER A 61 -2.89 5.15 4.86
N THR A 62 -3.12 4.89 6.14
CA THR A 62 -4.21 5.49 6.88
C THR A 62 -3.81 6.88 7.36
N ARG A 63 -4.73 7.84 7.26
CA ARG A 63 -4.52 9.16 7.86
C ARG A 63 -4.65 9.03 9.38
N LYS A 64 -3.70 9.60 10.13
CA LYS A 64 -3.90 9.82 11.57
C LYS A 64 -5.18 10.65 11.80
N PRO A 65 -5.96 10.37 12.84
CA PRO A 65 -7.13 11.17 13.14
C PRO A 65 -6.72 12.63 13.35
N VAL A 66 -7.45 13.55 12.72
CA VAL A 66 -7.30 14.97 12.99
C VAL A 66 -8.04 15.28 14.28
N PRO A 67 -7.41 15.99 15.24
CA PRO A 67 -8.12 16.48 16.41
C PRO A 67 -9.41 17.21 16.03
N LYS A 68 -10.50 16.90 16.73
CA LYS A 68 -11.78 17.62 16.54
C LYS A 68 -11.74 19.04 17.08
N GLU A 69 -10.82 19.29 18.01
CA GLU A 69 -10.64 20.58 18.67
C GLU A 69 -9.18 21.03 18.51
N ARG A 70 -8.98 22.34 18.50
CA ARG A 70 -7.64 22.95 18.50
C ARG A 70 -6.89 22.49 19.75
N GLN A 71 -5.69 21.98 19.55
CA GLN A 71 -4.75 21.63 20.63
C GLN A 71 -3.60 22.63 20.65
N GLY A 72 -2.84 22.66 21.76
CA GLY A 72 -1.68 23.52 21.94
C GLY A 72 -1.97 24.83 22.66
N GLU A 73 -0.89 25.53 23.02
CA GLU A 73 -0.93 26.80 23.74
C GLU A 73 -1.71 27.87 22.94
N ARG A 74 -2.27 28.84 23.66
CA ARG A 74 -2.99 29.98 23.10
C ARG A 74 -2.32 31.25 23.59
N ALA A 75 -2.48 32.34 22.84
CA ALA A 75 -2.27 33.68 23.34
C ALA A 75 -2.91 33.84 24.73
N ALA A 76 -2.10 34.28 25.68
CA ALA A 76 -2.51 34.59 27.05
C ALA A 76 -3.07 36.01 27.15
N GLU A 77 -2.65 36.91 26.25
CA GLU A 77 -3.04 38.31 26.25
C GLU A 77 -3.73 38.75 24.96
N PHE A 78 -4.53 39.81 25.07
CA PHE A 78 -5.25 40.35 23.92
C PHE A 78 -4.27 40.97 22.91
N GLY A 79 -4.37 40.54 21.65
CA GLY A 79 -3.52 41.04 20.56
C GLY A 79 -2.14 40.39 20.48
N GLU A 80 -1.82 39.43 21.35
CA GLU A 80 -0.54 38.70 21.32
C GLU A 80 -0.39 37.86 20.04
N GLU A 81 -1.48 37.27 19.55
CA GLU A 81 -1.50 36.48 18.31
C GLU A 81 -2.68 36.87 17.42
N VAL A 82 -2.40 37.16 16.15
CA VAL A 82 -3.41 37.47 15.12
C VAL A 82 -3.22 36.53 13.94
N HIS A 83 -4.25 35.77 13.62
CA HIS A 83 -4.30 34.94 12.42
C HIS A 83 -5.14 35.64 11.34
N SER A 84 -4.56 35.85 10.16
CA SER A 84 -5.26 36.36 8.98
C SER A 84 -5.13 35.38 7.83
N ASP A 85 -6.21 35.16 7.10
CA ASP A 85 -6.21 34.37 5.86
C ASP A 85 -6.97 35.12 4.76
N ILE A 86 -6.62 34.86 3.51
CA ILE A 86 -7.26 35.47 2.35
C ILE A 86 -8.36 34.54 1.86
N TRP A 87 -9.55 35.09 1.65
CA TRP A 87 -10.62 34.35 0.98
C TRP A 87 -10.37 34.28 -0.53
N GLY A 88 -10.35 33.06 -1.07
CA GLY A 88 -10.04 32.74 -2.48
C GLY A 88 -11.09 33.25 -3.49
N PRO A 89 -10.81 33.11 -4.80
CA PRO A 89 -11.18 34.07 -5.84
C PRO A 89 -12.64 34.48 -5.80
N ALA A 90 -12.89 35.72 -5.37
CA ALA A 90 -14.19 36.35 -5.43
C ALA A 90 -14.47 36.76 -6.88
N ARG A 91 -15.54 36.22 -7.46
CA ARG A 91 -16.09 36.77 -8.71
C ARG A 91 -16.95 37.98 -8.33
N ILE A 92 -16.63 39.14 -8.90
CA ILE A 92 -17.53 40.29 -8.98
C ILE A 92 -18.49 40.05 -10.14
#